data_AF-A0A662H1C1-F1
#
_entry.id   AF-A0A662H1C1-F1
#
_cell.length_a   1.000
_cell.length_b   1.000
_cell.length_c   1.000
_cell.angle_alpha   90.00
_cell.angle_beta   90.00
_cell.angle_gamma   90.00
#
_symmetry.space_group_name_H-M   'P 1'
#
loop_
_entity.id
_entity.type
_entity.pdbx_description
1 polymer ?
#
loop_
_entity_poly.entity_id
_entity_poly.type
_entity_poly.pdbx_seq_one_letter_code
_entity_poly.pdbx_strand_id
1 'polypeptide(L)'
;MSLEEVEFELEVRNLLVFINFLSKLGFSLYRESTNHLPDGSIEVTFNLYLDSTEAGKLKARYIDSFFLDYQRLFKLREYSNRTLESLGKKSTGKAYWAIPIEPIRIVLYEEFTRLLDLFEDYSDDYPSKEALEVLEHLRSRTSSY
;
A
#
# COMPACT_ATOMS: atom_id res chain seq x y z
N MET A 1 -20.24 4.86 25.92
CA MET A 1 -18.85 5.19 26.29
C MET A 1 -18.14 5.46 24.98
N SER A 2 -17.65 6.69 24.77
CA SER A 2 -16.70 6.93 23.69
C SER A 2 -15.39 6.28 24.14
N LEU A 3 -14.95 5.24 23.44
CA LEU A 3 -13.57 4.79 23.56
C LEU A 3 -12.71 5.96 23.09
N GLU A 4 -11.73 6.38 23.89
CA GLU A 4 -10.76 7.34 23.39
C GLU A 4 -9.99 6.64 22.25
N GLU A 5 -9.85 7.32 21.12
CA GLU A 5 -9.17 6.80 19.93
C GLU A 5 -8.00 7.72 19.61
N VAL A 6 -6.87 7.14 19.19
CA VAL A 6 -5.74 7.90 18.67
C VAL A 6 -5.63 7.60 17.18
N GLU A 7 -5.72 8.64 16.36
CA GLU A 7 -5.48 8.59 14.93
C GLU A 7 -4.13 9.25 14.60
N PHE A 8 -3.34 8.58 13.77
CA PHE A 8 -2.06 9.11 13.28
C PHE A 8 -1.77 8.64 11.85
N GLU A 9 -0.89 9.39 11.17
CA GLU A 9 -0.41 9.08 9.83
C GLU A 9 0.99 8.47 9.89
N LEU A 10 1.24 7.46 9.03
CA LEU A 10 2.53 6.79 8.93
C LEU A 10 2.98 6.70 7.46
N GLU A 11 4.23 7.08 7.21
CA GLU A 11 4.86 6.95 5.90
C GLU A 11 5.26 5.48 5.67
N VAL A 12 4.61 4.83 4.71
CA VAL A 12 4.88 3.44 4.34
C VAL A 12 5.19 3.37 2.85
N ARG A 13 6.34 2.80 2.50
CA ARG A 13 6.78 2.66 1.11
C ARG A 13 6.38 1.32 0.49
N ASN A 14 6.10 0.31 1.31
CA ASN A 14 5.66 -1.01 0.86
C ASN A 14 4.58 -1.57 1.77
N LEU A 15 3.32 -1.49 1.32
CA LEU A 15 2.16 -1.89 2.12
C LEU A 15 2.19 -3.38 2.49
N LEU A 16 2.77 -4.25 1.65
CA LEU A 16 2.86 -5.68 1.94
C LEU A 16 3.87 -5.97 3.05
N VAL A 17 4.98 -5.24 3.08
CA VAL A 17 5.99 -5.36 4.14
C VAL A 17 5.40 -4.84 5.46
N PHE A 18 4.66 -3.74 5.42
CA PHE A 18 4.00 -3.19 6.60
C PHE A 18 2.93 -4.13 7.17
N ILE A 19 2.06 -4.70 6.33
CA ILE A 19 1.07 -5.69 6.77
C ILE A 19 1.75 -6.91 7.42
N ASN A 20 2.86 -7.38 6.84
CA ASN A 20 3.63 -8.47 7.42
C ASN A 20 4.31 -8.08 8.75
N PHE A 21 4.77 -6.85 8.89
CA PHE A 21 5.27 -6.31 10.16
C PHE A 21 4.19 -6.35 11.24
N LEU A 22 2.99 -5.84 10.94
CA LEU A 22 1.83 -5.91 11.83
C LEU A 22 1.51 -7.36 12.24
N SER A 23 1.50 -8.29 11.29
CA SER A 23 1.27 -9.71 11.61
C SER A 23 2.34 -10.31 12.51
N LYS A 24 3.61 -9.90 12.37
CA LYS A 24 4.70 -10.33 13.27
C LYS A 24 4.59 -9.75 14.68
N LEU A 25 3.96 -8.58 14.83
CA LEU A 25 3.61 -8.00 16.13
C LEU A 25 2.39 -8.69 16.78
N GLY A 26 1.75 -9.63 16.10
CA GLY A 26 0.59 -10.38 16.59
C GLY A 26 -0.76 -9.86 16.10
N PHE A 27 -0.78 -8.81 15.27
CA PHE A 27 -2.04 -8.30 14.73
C PHE A 27 -2.62 -9.23 13.66
N SER A 28 -3.92 -9.48 13.78
CA SER A 28 -4.73 -10.04 12.70
C SER A 28 -5.45 -8.90 11.98
N LEU A 29 -5.36 -8.88 10.65
CA LEU A 29 -6.00 -7.84 9.83
C LEU A 29 -7.17 -8.44 9.05
N TYR A 30 -8.36 -7.85 9.22
CA TYR A 30 -9.55 -8.23 8.48
C TYR A 30 -9.97 -7.09 7.57
N ARG A 31 -10.07 -7.36 6.27
CA ARG A 31 -10.50 -6.37 5.29
C ARG A 31 -11.96 -6.00 5.52
N GLU A 32 -12.20 -4.75 5.87
CA GLU A 32 -13.55 -4.18 6.01
C GLU A 32 -14.09 -3.74 4.65
N SER A 33 -13.28 -3.03 3.86
CA SER A 33 -13.70 -2.51 2.56
C SER A 33 -12.54 -2.41 1.57
N THR A 34 -12.88 -2.38 0.29
CA THR A 34 -11.95 -2.10 -0.82
C THR A 34 -12.71 -1.34 -1.90
N ASN A 35 -12.19 -0.17 -2.25
CA ASN A 35 -12.76 0.70 -3.28
C ASN A 35 -11.73 0.93 -4.38
N HIS A 36 -12.12 0.67 -5.62
CA HIS A 36 -11.31 0.99 -6.80
C HIS A 36 -11.70 2.37 -7.30
N LEU A 37 -10.74 3.30 -7.32
CA LEU A 37 -10.99 4.69 -7.69
C LEU A 37 -10.80 4.94 -9.19
N PRO A 38 -11.41 6.00 -9.76
CA PRO A 38 -11.33 6.30 -11.19
C PRO A 38 -9.90 6.58 -11.70
N ASP A 39 -9.01 7.02 -10.80
CA ASP A 39 -7.60 7.23 -11.10
C ASP A 39 -6.78 5.93 -11.13
N GLY A 40 -7.43 4.78 -10.88
CA GLY A 40 -6.84 3.46 -10.85
C GLY A 40 -6.20 3.07 -9.52
N SER A 41 -6.19 3.98 -8.52
CA SER A 41 -5.75 3.65 -7.17
C SER A 41 -6.79 2.82 -6.41
N ILE A 42 -6.36 2.18 -5.34
CA ILE A 42 -7.19 1.32 -4.48
C ILE A 42 -7.18 1.92 -3.09
N GLU A 43 -8.35 2.22 -2.54
CA GLU A 43 -8.51 2.46 -1.11
C GLU A 43 -8.91 1.16 -0.43
N VAL A 44 -8.26 0.85 0.70
CA VAL A 44 -8.56 -0.30 1.53
C VAL A 44 -8.65 0.11 2.98
N THR A 45 -9.61 -0.47 3.69
CA THR A 45 -9.71 -0.37 5.15
C THR A 45 -9.62 -1.77 5.75
N PHE A 46 -8.77 -1.93 6.75
CA PHE A 46 -8.65 -3.12 7.56
C PHE A 46 -9.03 -2.82 9.01
N ASN A 47 -9.78 -3.72 9.62
CA ASN A 47 -9.92 -3.79 11.07
C ASN A 47 -8.72 -4.58 11.62
N LEU A 48 -8.06 -4.03 12.63
CA LEU A 48 -6.92 -4.62 13.32
C LEU A 48 -7.41 -5.31 14.59
N TYR A 49 -6.92 -6.53 14.84
CA TYR A 49 -7.23 -7.28 16.05
C TYR A 49 -5.96 -7.78 16.72
N LEU A 50 -5.91 -7.73 18.04
CA LEU A 50 -4.87 -8.36 18.86
C LEU A 50 -5.56 -9.30 19.84
N ASP A 51 -5.16 -10.57 19.85
CA ASP A 51 -5.77 -11.63 20.69
C ASP A 51 -7.31 -11.68 20.63
N SER A 52 -7.89 -11.44 19.45
CA SER A 52 -9.33 -11.38 19.15
C SER A 52 -10.08 -10.14 19.66
N THR A 53 -9.39 -9.18 20.26
CA THR A 53 -9.95 -7.86 20.59
C THR A 53 -9.67 -6.88 19.46
N GLU A 54 -10.67 -6.10 19.06
CA GLU A 54 -10.49 -5.08 18.03
C GLU A 54 -9.57 -3.98 18.57
N ALA A 55 -8.42 -3.82 17.94
CA ALA A 55 -7.39 -2.88 18.35
C ALA A 55 -7.47 -1.54 17.64
N GLY A 56 -8.18 -1.50 16.51
CA GLY A 56 -8.41 -0.29 15.75
C GLY A 56 -8.51 -0.55 14.25
N LYS A 57 -8.12 0.43 13.44
CA LYS A 57 -8.27 0.38 11.98
C LYS A 57 -7.03 0.88 11.25
N LEU A 58 -6.83 0.35 10.04
CA LEU A 58 -5.84 0.83 9.09
C LEU A 58 -6.54 1.20 7.79
N LYS A 59 -6.33 2.42 7.33
CA LYS A 59 -6.77 2.89 6.01
C LYS A 59 -5.55 3.22 5.15
N ALA A 60 -5.52 2.70 3.93
CA ALA A 60 -4.47 2.99 2.97
C ALA A 60 -5.06 3.23 1.58
N ARG A 61 -4.54 4.23 0.88
CA ARG A 61 -4.73 4.39 -0.57
C ARG A 61 -3.44 4.07 -1.29
N TYR A 62 -3.48 3.11 -2.19
CA TYR A 62 -2.27 2.56 -2.80
C TYR A 62 -2.47 2.25 -4.28
N ILE A 63 -1.35 2.11 -4.98
CA ILE A 63 -1.28 1.51 -6.31
C ILE A 63 -0.54 0.18 -6.22
N ASP A 64 -0.81 -0.74 -7.12
CA ASP A 64 -0.16 -2.04 -7.15
C ASP A 64 0.51 -2.33 -8.49
N SER A 65 1.15 -3.50 -8.57
CA SER A 65 1.82 -3.98 -9.78
C SER A 65 0.91 -4.12 -11.02
N PHE A 66 -0.42 -3.97 -10.88
CA PHE A 66 -1.37 -4.01 -11.98
C PHE A 66 -1.84 -2.61 -12.42
N PHE A 67 -1.42 -1.55 -11.72
CA PHE A 67 -1.76 -0.17 -12.04
C PHE A 67 -1.52 0.15 -13.52
N LEU A 68 -2.52 0.75 -14.18
CA LEU A 68 -2.51 0.90 -15.64
C LEU A 68 -1.33 1.73 -16.15
N ASP A 69 -0.91 2.76 -15.42
CA ASP A 69 0.28 3.55 -15.81
C ASP A 69 1.58 2.77 -15.61
N TYR A 70 1.68 1.88 -14.62
CA TYR A 70 2.80 0.93 -14.54
C TYR A 70 2.82 0.02 -15.77
N GLN A 71 1.65 -0.50 -16.18
CA GLN A 71 1.58 -1.29 -17.40
C GLN A 71 1.97 -0.46 -18.63
N ARG A 72 1.58 0.81 -18.74
CA ARG A 72 1.94 1.66 -19.88
C ARG A 72 3.42 2.02 -19.90
N LEU A 73 3.96 2.55 -18.80
CA LEU A 73 5.35 2.98 -18.67
C LEU A 73 6.34 1.84 -18.95
N PHE A 74 6.05 0.64 -18.43
CA PHE A 74 6.98 -0.49 -18.51
C PHE A 74 6.68 -1.45 -19.65
N LYS A 75 5.41 -1.61 -20.10
CA LYS A 75 5.18 -2.34 -21.36
C LYS A 75 5.78 -1.56 -22.53
N LEU A 76 5.63 -0.23 -22.61
CA LEU A 76 6.22 0.58 -23.69
C LEU A 76 7.76 0.48 -23.74
N ARG A 77 8.45 0.37 -22.59
CA ARG A 77 9.89 0.10 -22.53
C ARG A 77 10.27 -1.31 -23.02
N GLU A 78 9.38 -2.30 -22.88
CA GLU A 78 9.59 -3.64 -23.45
C GLU A 78 9.35 -3.66 -24.97
N TYR A 79 8.41 -2.85 -25.48
CA TYR A 79 8.12 -2.72 -26.92
C TYR A 79 9.22 -2.00 -27.72
N SER A 80 9.98 -1.07 -27.11
CA SER A 80 11.06 -0.38 -27.84
C SER A 80 12.26 -1.28 -28.16
N ASN A 81 12.34 -2.48 -27.55
CA ASN A 81 13.48 -3.37 -27.66
C ASN A 81 13.19 -4.75 -28.30
N ARG A 82 11.94 -5.12 -28.62
CA ARG A 82 11.63 -6.46 -29.20
C ARG A 82 10.45 -6.51 -30.17
N THR A 83 10.64 -7.31 -31.23
CA THR A 83 9.71 -7.64 -32.31
C THR A 83 8.39 -8.28 -31.80
N LEU A 84 7.30 -8.03 -32.54
CA LEU A 84 5.90 -8.42 -32.28
C LEU A 84 5.67 -9.91 -31.91
N GLU A 85 6.59 -10.82 -32.24
CA GLU A 85 6.47 -12.26 -31.95
C GLU A 85 6.63 -12.63 -30.47
N SER A 86 7.19 -11.73 -29.65
CA SER A 86 7.43 -12.00 -28.22
C SER A 86 6.24 -11.70 -27.29
N LEU A 87 5.14 -11.16 -27.84
CA LEU A 87 4.02 -10.60 -27.07
C LEU A 87 3.06 -11.62 -26.45
N GLY A 88 3.12 -12.88 -26.89
CA GLY A 88 2.19 -13.91 -26.44
C GLY A 88 2.63 -14.73 -25.23
N LYS A 89 3.87 -14.57 -24.72
CA LYS A 89 4.47 -15.63 -23.84
C LYS A 89 5.19 -15.20 -22.55
N LYS A 90 5.15 -13.95 -22.09
CA LYS A 90 5.87 -13.54 -20.85
C LYS A 90 5.19 -12.47 -19.99
N SER A 91 3.89 -12.60 -19.66
CA SER A 91 3.27 -11.66 -18.70
C SER A 91 3.24 -12.15 -17.24
N THR A 92 3.92 -13.23 -16.88
CA THR A 92 3.87 -13.82 -15.53
C THR A 92 5.28 -14.03 -14.99
N GLY A 93 5.70 -13.14 -14.09
CA GLY A 93 7.02 -13.21 -13.46
C GLY A 93 7.40 -11.99 -12.61
N LYS A 94 6.62 -10.89 -12.65
CA LYS A 94 6.84 -9.76 -11.74
C LYS A 94 6.17 -10.05 -10.40
N ALA A 95 6.93 -9.94 -9.31
CA ALA A 95 6.41 -10.09 -7.96
C ALA A 95 5.33 -9.03 -7.69
N TYR A 96 4.24 -9.43 -7.03
CA TYR A 96 3.18 -8.51 -6.62
C TYR A 96 3.74 -7.50 -5.62
N TRP A 97 3.41 -6.23 -5.81
CA TRP A 97 3.78 -5.16 -4.90
C TRP A 97 2.63 -4.17 -4.76
N ALA A 98 2.58 -3.46 -3.63
CA ALA A 98 1.59 -2.44 -3.31
C ALA A 98 2.26 -1.26 -2.59
N ILE A 99 2.07 -0.05 -3.10
CA ILE A 99 2.73 1.16 -2.62
C ILE A 99 1.67 2.20 -2.28
N PRO A 100 1.59 2.64 -1.01
CA PRO A 100 0.76 3.77 -0.63
C PRO A 100 1.14 5.02 -1.43
N ILE A 101 0.14 5.72 -1.95
CA ILE A 101 0.36 6.98 -2.69
C ILE A 101 0.31 8.21 -1.78
N GLU A 102 -0.21 8.03 -0.57
CA GLU A 102 -0.31 8.98 0.54
C GLU A 102 0.04 8.24 1.84
N PRO A 103 0.37 8.96 2.93
CA PRO A 103 0.56 8.35 4.24
C PRO A 103 -0.62 7.45 4.61
N ILE A 104 -0.35 6.29 5.19
CA ILE A 104 -1.42 5.43 5.69
C ILE A 104 -1.96 6.02 6.98
N ARG A 105 -3.26 5.80 7.24
CA ARG A 105 -3.91 6.23 8.48
C ARG A 105 -4.12 5.03 9.38
N ILE A 106 -3.73 5.18 10.64
CA ILE A 106 -3.91 4.16 11.66
C ILE A 106 -4.71 4.79 12.80
N VAL A 107 -5.77 4.10 13.18
CA VAL A 107 -6.56 4.40 14.38
C VAL A 107 -6.31 3.29 15.36
N LEU A 108 -5.94 3.62 16.59
CA LEU A 108 -5.82 2.69 17.71
C LEU A 108 -6.80 3.08 18.82
N TYR A 109 -7.47 2.11 19.40
CA TYR A 109 -8.33 2.33 20.55
C TYR A 109 -7.48 2.45 21.83
N GLU A 110 -8.00 3.17 22.83
CA GLU A 110 -7.31 3.59 24.07
C GLU A 110 -6.38 2.53 24.67
N GLU A 111 -6.89 1.30 24.84
CA GLU A 111 -6.17 0.17 25.45
C GLU A 111 -4.95 -0.32 24.65
N PHE A 112 -4.83 0.09 23.39
CA PHE A 112 -3.74 -0.24 22.47
C PHE A 112 -2.84 0.95 22.13
N THR A 113 -3.10 2.14 22.66
CA THR A 113 -2.30 3.36 22.39
C THR A 113 -0.83 3.21 22.80
N ARG A 114 -0.52 2.39 23.79
CA ARG A 114 0.86 2.03 24.16
C ARG A 114 1.67 1.37 23.03
N LEU A 115 1.01 0.90 21.97
CA LEU A 115 1.67 0.30 20.81
C LEU A 115 2.13 1.35 19.81
N LEU A 116 1.81 2.64 20.01
CA LEU A 116 2.27 3.76 19.17
C LEU A 116 3.80 3.75 19.01
N ASP A 117 4.54 3.51 20.09
CA ASP A 117 6.00 3.44 20.10
C ASP A 117 6.54 2.42 19.07
N LEU A 118 5.81 1.33 18.80
CA LEU A 118 6.21 0.33 17.81
C LEU A 118 6.10 0.83 16.37
N PHE A 119 5.24 1.82 16.12
CA PHE A 119 5.04 2.43 14.81
C PHE A 119 6.03 3.57 14.54
N GLU A 120 6.47 4.29 15.58
CA GLU A 120 7.43 5.40 15.43
C GLU A 120 8.76 4.96 14.84
N ASP A 121 9.22 3.75 15.18
CA ASP A 121 10.47 3.18 14.68
C ASP A 121 10.33 2.44 13.34
N TYR A 122 9.12 2.36 12.77
CA TYR A 122 8.91 1.63 11.51
C TYR A 122 9.53 2.39 10.33
N SER A 123 10.32 1.66 9.53
CA SER A 123 10.83 2.14 8.25
C SER A 123 10.95 1.00 7.25
N ASP A 124 10.62 1.28 6.00
CA ASP A 124 10.77 0.36 4.89
C ASP A 124 11.29 1.06 3.63
N ASP A 125 11.61 0.24 2.63
CA ASP A 125 12.04 0.67 1.30
C ASP A 125 10.97 0.36 0.25
N TYR A 126 11.02 1.09 -0.87
CA TYR A 126 10.18 0.78 -2.01
C TYR A 126 10.46 -0.63 -2.54
N PRO A 127 9.44 -1.37 -3.00
CA PRO A 127 9.60 -2.75 -3.45
C PRO A 127 10.55 -2.90 -4.65
N SER A 128 10.66 -1.87 -5.49
CA SER A 128 11.63 -1.81 -6.58
C SER A 128 11.83 -0.37 -7.08
N LYS A 129 12.83 -0.15 -7.95
CA LYS A 129 13.04 1.15 -8.61
C LYS A 129 11.90 1.52 -9.53
N GLU A 130 11.36 0.54 -10.27
CA GLU A 130 10.22 0.74 -11.17
C GLU A 130 8.99 1.21 -10.40
N ALA A 131 8.78 0.65 -9.22
CA ALA A 131 7.73 1.01 -8.29
C ALA A 131 7.81 2.50 -7.87
N LEU A 132 9.01 2.98 -7.55
CA LEU A 132 9.27 4.39 -7.27
C LEU A 132 9.02 5.28 -8.50
N GLU A 133 9.50 4.88 -9.69
CA GLU A 133 9.29 5.63 -10.93
C GLU A 133 7.79 5.85 -11.24
N VAL A 134 6.92 4.86 -10.97
CA VAL A 134 5.47 5.02 -11.15
C VAL A 134 4.90 6.04 -10.17
N LEU A 135 5.29 5.95 -8.90
CA LEU A 135 4.81 6.86 -7.87
C LEU A 135 5.20 8.31 -8.18
N GLU A 136 6.45 8.53 -8.60
CA GLU A 136 6.93 9.84 -9.03
C GLU A 136 6.17 10.35 -10.25
N HIS A 137 5.93 9.48 -11.25
CA HIS A 137 5.13 9.84 -12.41
C HIS A 137 3.71 10.26 -12.01
N LEU A 138 3.06 9.52 -11.11
CA LEU A 138 1.74 9.85 -10.59
C LEU A 138 1.74 11.20 -9.86
N ARG A 139 2.69 11.41 -8.93
CA ARG A 139 2.85 12.68 -8.19
C ARG A 139 3.06 13.88 -9.12
N SER A 140 3.80 13.71 -10.21
CA SER A 140 4.03 14.77 -11.20
C SER A 140 2.77 15.16 -11.98
N ARG A 141 1.83 14.22 -12.18
CA ARG A 141 0.54 14.48 -12.85
C ARG A 141 -0.48 15.09 -11.91
N THR A 142 -0.41 14.75 -10.62
CA THR A 142 -1.32 15.27 -9.60
C THR A 142 -0.91 16.66 -9.09
N SER A 143 0.38 17.05 -9.18
CA SER A 143 0.89 18.39 -8.79
C SER A 143 0.44 19.55 -9.71
N SER A 144 -0.65 19.41 -10.46
CA SER A 144 -1.21 20.45 -11.32
C SER A 144 -2.57 20.98 -10.84
N TYR A 145 -2.79 21.05 -9.53
CA TYR A 145 -3.92 21.74 -8.90
C TYR A 145 -3.44 22.85 -7.97
#